data_AF-A0A532CP28-F1
#
_entry.id   AF-A0A532CP28-F1
#
_cell.length_a   1.000
_cell.length_b   1.000
_cell.length_c   1.000
_cell.angle_alpha   90.00
_cell.angle_beta   90.00
_cell.angle_gamma   90.00
#
_symmetry.space_group_name_H-M   'P 1'
#
loop_
_entity.id
_entity.type
_entity.pdbx_description
1 polymer ?
#
loop_
_entity_poly.entity_id
_entity_poly.type
_entity_poly.pdbx_seq_one_letter_code
_entity_poly.pdbx_strand_id
1 'polypeptide(L)'
;MNNFEYRDGELYCEQVPVSRISKEVGTPCYVYSYETLIRHYRAYDGAFKSVPHVIAFAMKANSNIAILRLMAKEGSGVDIVSGGELFRALKAGVPPSKIPEVLIKGGEIHIIKTRETYDDLIKGESIPAFLD
;
A
#
# COMPACT_ATOMS: atom_id res chain seq x y z
N MET A 1 5.70 -19.34 1.83
CA MET A 1 4.73 -20.11 1.00
C MET A 1 3.55 -19.21 0.68
N ASN A 2 3.07 -19.22 -0.56
CA ASN A 2 1.91 -18.44 -1.04
C ASN A 2 0.69 -19.37 -1.20
N ASN A 3 -0.51 -18.80 -1.39
CA ASN A 3 -1.73 -19.56 -1.63
C ASN A 3 -1.96 -19.81 -3.13
N PHE A 4 -0.89 -20.19 -3.84
CA PHE A 4 -0.96 -20.68 -5.21
C PHE A 4 -0.52 -22.14 -5.23
N GLU A 5 -1.47 -23.03 -5.48
CA GLU A 5 -1.27 -24.47 -5.28
C GLU A 5 -1.90 -25.25 -6.44
N TYR A 6 -1.24 -26.34 -6.82
CA TYR A 6 -1.83 -27.29 -7.76
C TYR A 6 -2.73 -28.28 -7.01
N ARG A 7 -3.94 -28.49 -7.54
CA ARG A 7 -4.91 -29.49 -7.09
C ARG A 7 -5.30 -30.31 -8.30
N ASP A 8 -4.99 -31.60 -8.28
CA ASP A 8 -5.27 -32.54 -9.38
C ASP A 8 -4.81 -32.04 -10.76
N GLY A 9 -3.64 -31.38 -10.82
CA GLY A 9 -3.04 -30.85 -12.04
C GLY A 9 -3.54 -29.47 -12.50
N GLU A 10 -4.48 -28.86 -11.80
CA GLU A 10 -4.96 -27.50 -12.06
C GLU A 10 -4.42 -26.51 -11.02
N LEU A 11 -4.00 -25.31 -11.46
CA LEU A 11 -3.46 -24.27 -10.58
C LEU A 11 -4.61 -23.46 -9.98
N TYR A 12 -4.59 -23.29 -8.65
CA TYR A 12 -5.55 -22.50 -7.88
C TYR A 12 -4.86 -21.28 -7.28
N CYS A 13 -5.57 -20.15 -7.25
CA CYS A 13 -5.30 -19.06 -6.33
C CYS A 13 -6.35 -19.13 -5.23
N GLU A 14 -5.92 -19.43 -4.01
CA GLU A 14 -6.82 -19.78 -2.89
C GLU A 14 -7.80 -20.90 -3.31
N GLN A 15 -9.09 -20.62 -3.33
CA GLN A 15 -10.14 -21.60 -3.68
C GLN A 15 -10.61 -21.49 -5.13
N VAL A 16 -9.98 -20.62 -5.94
CA VAL A 16 -10.42 -20.34 -7.31
C VAL A 16 -9.42 -20.90 -8.33
N PRO A 17 -9.85 -21.75 -9.28
CA PRO A 17 -8.99 -22.19 -10.36
C PRO A 17 -8.54 -20.99 -11.22
N VAL A 18 -7.24 -20.88 -11.51
CA VAL A 18 -6.70 -19.77 -12.31
C VAL A 18 -7.28 -19.79 -13.73
N SER A 19 -7.61 -20.98 -14.26
CA SER A 19 -8.27 -21.17 -15.56
C SER A 19 -9.64 -20.48 -15.63
N ARG A 20 -10.38 -20.46 -14.50
CA ARG A 20 -11.67 -19.76 -14.38
C ARG A 20 -11.46 -18.25 -14.43
N ILE A 21 -10.47 -17.75 -13.69
CA ILE A 21 -10.13 -16.31 -13.67
C ILE A 21 -9.79 -15.82 -15.09
N SER A 22 -8.94 -16.55 -15.82
CA SER A 22 -8.57 -16.19 -17.19
C SER A 22 -9.75 -16.20 -18.16
N LYS A 23 -10.74 -17.07 -17.95
CA LYS A 23 -11.95 -17.13 -18.79
C LYS A 23 -12.93 -16.00 -18.48
N GLU A 24 -13.11 -15.67 -17.20
CA GLU A 24 -14.06 -14.65 -16.77
C GLU A 24 -13.52 -13.22 -16.96
N VAL A 25 -12.23 -12.99 -16.71
CA VAL A 25 -11.61 -11.64 -16.72
C VAL A 25 -10.76 -11.40 -17.97
N GLY A 26 -10.38 -12.45 -18.69
CA GLY A 26 -9.46 -12.37 -19.83
C GLY A 26 -7.99 -12.28 -19.41
N THR A 27 -7.12 -12.21 -20.41
CA THR A 27 -5.66 -12.14 -20.24
C THR A 27 -5.05 -11.06 -21.13
N PRO A 28 -3.97 -10.37 -20.69
CA PRO A 28 -3.25 -10.58 -19.44
C PRO A 28 -3.97 -9.99 -18.21
N CYS A 29 -3.88 -10.66 -17.06
CA CYS A 29 -4.35 -10.12 -15.78
C CYS A 29 -3.39 -10.50 -14.64
N TYR A 30 -3.30 -9.63 -13.62
CA TYR A 30 -2.59 -9.92 -12.38
C TYR A 30 -3.57 -10.47 -11.34
N VAL A 31 -3.17 -11.54 -10.65
CA VAL A 31 -3.96 -12.18 -9.61
C VAL A 31 -3.21 -12.07 -8.28
N TYR A 32 -3.91 -11.61 -7.24
CA TYR A 32 -3.36 -11.48 -5.89
C TYR A 32 -4.18 -12.34 -4.93
N SER A 33 -3.51 -13.06 -4.04
CA SER A 33 -4.15 -13.75 -2.92
C SER A 33 -4.27 -12.81 -1.72
N TYR A 34 -5.48 -12.64 -1.21
CA TYR A 34 -5.78 -11.94 0.02
C TYR A 34 -5.08 -12.61 1.21
N GLU A 35 -5.24 -13.94 1.34
CA GLU A 35 -4.70 -14.71 2.47
C GLU A 35 -3.17 -14.66 2.52
N THR A 36 -2.52 -14.66 1.36
CA THR A 36 -1.06 -14.52 1.27
C THR A 36 -0.60 -13.14 1.76
N LEU A 37 -1.27 -12.07 1.31
CA LEU A 37 -0.92 -10.70 1.71
C LEU A 37 -1.09 -10.49 3.22
N ILE A 38 -2.22 -10.93 3.78
CA ILE A 38 -2.51 -10.84 5.22
C ILE A 38 -1.51 -11.64 6.04
N ARG A 39 -1.25 -12.90 5.65
CA ARG A 39 -0.30 -13.76 6.36
C ARG A 39 1.09 -13.14 6.40
N HIS A 40 1.57 -12.60 5.27
CA HIS A 40 2.88 -11.97 5.22
C HIS A 40 2.94 -10.70 6.09
N TYR A 41 1.91 -9.85 6.04
CA TYR A 41 1.85 -8.69 6.92
C TYR A 41 1.92 -9.10 8.40
N ARG A 42 1.07 -10.04 8.82
CA ARG A 42 1.00 -10.52 10.22
C ARG A 42 2.28 -11.23 10.67
N ALA A 43 3.01 -11.88 9.76
CA ALA A 43 4.31 -12.45 10.09
C ALA A 43 5.34 -11.37 10.46
N TYR A 44 5.36 -10.24 9.72
CA TYR A 44 6.21 -9.09 10.07
C TYR A 44 5.75 -8.44 11.37
N ASP A 45 4.48 -8.06 11.46
CA ASP A 45 3.90 -7.42 12.66
C ASP A 45 4.13 -8.27 13.91
N GLY A 46 3.85 -9.57 13.83
CA GLY A 46 4.05 -10.52 14.91
C GLY A 46 5.50 -10.68 15.36
N ALA A 47 6.48 -10.53 14.45
CA ALA A 47 7.89 -10.62 14.77
C ALA A 47 8.38 -9.46 15.66
N PHE A 48 7.74 -8.29 15.58
CA PHE A 48 8.09 -7.10 16.35
C PHE A 48 7.16 -6.86 17.56
N LYS A 49 6.24 -7.78 17.87
CA LYS A 49 5.22 -7.61 18.93
C LYS A 49 5.75 -7.22 20.31
N SER A 50 7.02 -7.51 20.62
CA SER A 50 7.64 -7.20 21.92
C SER A 50 8.11 -5.76 22.06
N VAL A 51 8.07 -4.96 21.00
CA VAL A 51 8.45 -3.54 21.00
C VAL A 51 7.36 -2.67 20.37
N PRO A 52 7.17 -1.42 20.81
CA PRO A 52 6.32 -0.48 20.10
C PRO A 52 6.82 -0.30 18.66
N HIS A 53 5.95 -0.56 17.68
CA HIS A 53 6.32 -0.47 16.27
C HIS A 53 5.12 -0.12 15.39
N VAL A 54 5.41 0.25 14.14
CA VAL A 54 4.45 0.36 13.05
C VAL A 54 5.09 -0.29 11.84
N ILE A 55 4.39 -1.24 11.21
CA ILE A 55 4.77 -1.73 9.88
C ILE A 55 4.30 -0.70 8.85
N ALA A 56 5.22 -0.12 8.08
CA ALA A 56 4.93 0.79 6.98
C ALA A 56 5.12 0.08 5.64
N PHE A 57 4.03 -0.25 4.95
CA PHE A 57 4.10 -0.92 3.65
C PHE A 57 4.67 0.04 2.59
N ALA A 58 5.74 -0.36 1.89
CA ALA A 58 6.35 0.45 0.85
C ALA A 58 5.45 0.51 -0.40
N MET A 59 4.75 1.64 -0.62
CA MET A 59 3.75 1.78 -1.70
C MET A 59 4.33 1.45 -3.09
N LYS A 60 5.59 1.79 -3.32
CA LYS A 60 6.34 1.51 -4.55
C LYS A 60 6.34 0.03 -4.96
N ALA A 61 6.15 -0.91 -4.03
CA ALA A 61 6.02 -2.33 -4.34
C ALA A 61 4.68 -2.66 -5.01
N ASN A 62 3.58 -2.03 -4.57
CA ASN A 62 2.26 -2.14 -5.20
C ASN A 62 1.33 -1.00 -4.75
N SER A 63 1.04 -0.06 -5.65
CA SER A 63 0.23 1.14 -5.35
C SER A 63 -1.27 0.97 -5.65
N ASN A 64 -1.74 -0.29 -5.83
CA ASN A 64 -3.15 -0.59 -6.00
C ASN A 64 -3.93 -0.23 -4.71
N ILE A 65 -4.96 0.61 -4.85
CA ILE A 65 -5.74 1.13 -3.72
C ILE A 65 -6.38 0.02 -2.88
N ALA A 66 -6.79 -1.10 -3.49
CA ALA A 66 -7.39 -2.21 -2.74
C ALA A 66 -6.35 -2.92 -1.86
N ILE A 67 -5.11 -3.06 -2.33
CA ILE A 67 -4.01 -3.63 -1.52
C ILE A 67 -3.62 -2.66 -0.40
N LEU A 68 -3.52 -1.36 -0.69
CA LEU A 68 -3.26 -0.36 0.34
C LEU A 68 -4.37 -0.32 1.41
N ARG A 69 -5.63 -0.43 0.99
CA ARG A 69 -6.80 -0.52 1.88
C ARG A 69 -6.74 -1.77 2.75
N LEU A 70 -6.30 -2.89 2.18
CA LEU A 70 -6.11 -4.15 2.89
C LEU A 70 -5.08 -3.98 4.01
N MET A 71 -3.90 -3.44 3.68
CA MET A 71 -2.85 -3.19 4.67
C MET A 71 -3.31 -2.20 5.76
N ALA A 72 -4.01 -1.13 5.37
CA ALA A 72 -4.54 -0.15 6.32
C ALA A 72 -5.52 -0.78 7.32
N LYS A 73 -6.39 -1.71 6.87
CA LYS A 73 -7.33 -2.44 7.73
C LYS A 73 -6.64 -3.35 8.76
N GLU A 74 -5.47 -3.89 8.43
CA GLU A 74 -4.64 -4.65 9.38
C GLU A 74 -3.81 -3.75 10.32
N GLY A 75 -3.94 -2.43 10.19
CA GLY A 75 -3.23 -1.47 11.04
C GLY A 75 -1.90 -0.97 10.47
N SER A 76 -1.55 -1.32 9.23
CA SER A 76 -0.34 -0.85 8.57
C SER A 76 -0.33 0.67 8.39
N GLY A 77 0.85 1.28 8.49
CA GLY A 77 1.17 2.54 7.83
C GLY A 77 1.57 2.33 6.37
N VAL A 78 1.97 3.39 5.69
CA VAL A 78 2.47 3.31 4.31
C VAL A 78 3.67 4.24 4.14
N ASP A 79 4.76 3.69 3.60
CA ASP A 79 5.92 4.45 3.13
C ASP A 79 5.64 4.97 1.71
N ILE A 80 5.74 6.29 1.55
CA ILE A 80 5.47 7.03 0.31
C ILE A 80 6.66 7.93 -0.03
N VAL A 81 6.78 8.31 -1.30
CA VAL A 81 7.86 9.18 -1.80
C VAL A 81 7.34 10.32 -2.68
N SER A 82 6.03 10.39 -2.98
CA SER A 82 5.45 11.47 -3.79
C SER A 82 4.06 11.91 -3.30
N GLY A 83 3.64 13.12 -3.67
CA GLY A 83 2.28 13.62 -3.40
C GLY A 83 1.20 12.72 -4.00
N GLY A 84 1.42 12.14 -5.19
CA GLY A 84 0.47 11.19 -5.80
C GLY A 84 0.29 9.91 -4.97
N GLU A 85 1.35 9.44 -4.31
CA GLU A 85 1.28 8.32 -3.38
C GLU A 85 0.57 8.70 -2.08
N LEU A 86 0.77 9.93 -1.57
CA LEU A 86 -0.01 10.45 -0.46
C LEU A 86 -1.52 10.41 -0.75
N PHE A 87 -1.96 10.90 -1.91
CA PHE A 87 -3.37 10.84 -2.31
C PHE A 87 -3.91 9.40 -2.37
N ARG A 88 -3.12 8.46 -2.90
CA ARG A 88 -3.51 7.03 -2.94
C ARG A 88 -3.63 6.44 -1.54
N ALA A 89 -2.70 6.75 -0.63
CA ALA A 89 -2.72 6.26 0.75
C ALA A 89 -3.92 6.81 1.52
N LEU A 90 -4.20 8.12 1.39
CA LEU A 90 -5.37 8.75 1.99
C LEU A 90 -6.67 8.17 1.42
N LYS A 91 -6.75 8.02 0.09
CA LYS A 91 -7.90 7.37 -0.56
C LYS A 91 -8.05 5.93 -0.10
N ALA A 92 -6.96 5.22 0.17
CA ALA A 92 -6.95 3.88 0.74
C ALA A 92 -7.34 3.83 2.23
N GLY A 93 -7.58 4.98 2.89
CA GLY A 93 -8.00 5.03 4.30
C GLY A 93 -6.86 4.85 5.29
N VAL A 94 -5.61 5.02 4.85
CA VAL A 94 -4.45 5.01 5.74
C VAL A 94 -4.53 6.25 6.64
N PRO A 95 -4.46 6.11 7.98
CA PRO A 95 -4.45 7.26 8.87
C PRO A 95 -3.26 8.18 8.53
N PRO A 96 -3.46 9.50 8.33
CA PRO A 96 -2.36 10.42 8.00
C PRO A 96 -1.22 10.40 9.02
N SER A 97 -1.51 10.09 10.29
CA SER A 97 -0.52 9.92 11.36
C SER A 97 0.46 8.75 11.13
N LYS A 98 0.19 7.88 10.14
CA LYS A 98 1.04 6.75 9.74
C LYS A 98 1.73 6.94 8.37
N ILE A 99 1.84 8.18 7.90
CA ILE A 99 2.49 8.58 6.63
C ILE A 99 3.65 9.62 6.79
N PRO A 100 4.30 9.85 7.96
CA PRO A 100 5.42 10.80 8.04
C PRO A 100 6.75 10.15 7.60
N GLU A 101 7.60 10.88 6.85
CA GLU A 101 9.00 10.50 6.63
C GLU A 101 9.86 11.12 7.75
N VAL A 102 10.44 10.26 8.59
CA VAL A 102 11.17 10.64 9.80
C VAL A 102 12.57 10.01 9.76
N LEU A 103 13.60 10.83 9.94
CA LEU A 103 15.00 10.42 10.06
C LEU A 103 15.44 10.50 11.53
N ILE A 104 16.18 9.50 12.02
CA ILE A 104 16.71 9.49 13.38
C ILE A 104 18.24 9.63 13.35
N LYS A 105 18.79 10.53 14.16
CA LYS A 105 20.25 10.67 14.36
C LYS A 105 20.56 10.97 15.82
N GLY A 106 21.38 10.14 16.46
CA GLY A 106 21.84 10.39 17.84
C GLY A 106 20.74 10.45 18.90
N GLY A 107 19.58 9.81 18.67
CA GLY A 107 18.42 9.87 19.57
C GLY A 107 17.44 11.01 19.27
N GLU A 108 17.74 11.88 18.29
CA GLU A 108 16.86 12.94 17.86
C GLU A 108 15.94 12.50 16.71
N ILE A 109 14.72 13.03 16.72
CA ILE A 109 13.69 12.79 15.70
C ILE A 109 13.68 13.98 14.73
N HIS A 110 14.00 13.73 13.46
CA HIS A 110 13.91 14.73 12.40
C HIS A 110 12.77 14.39 11.44
N ILE A 111 11.73 15.22 11.38
CA ILE A 111 10.74 15.10 10.32
C ILE A 111 11.38 15.62 9.04
N ILE A 112 11.74 14.72 8.12
CA ILE A 112 12.44 15.07 6.88
C ILE A 112 11.49 15.35 5.71
N LYS A 113 10.22 15.02 5.88
CA LYS A 113 9.15 15.47 5.00
C LYS A 113 7.87 15.67 5.79
N THR A 114 7.46 16.93 5.89
CA THR A 114 6.16 17.30 6.45
C THR A 114 5.06 17.07 5.43
N ARG A 115 3.83 16.98 5.91
CA ARG A 115 2.64 16.86 5.07
C ARG A 115 2.47 18.11 4.20
N GLU A 116 2.36 17.92 2.88
CA GLU A 116 1.98 18.97 1.94
C GLU A 116 0.49 19.32 2.09
N THR A 117 0.17 20.62 2.04
CA THR A 117 -1.19 21.15 1.98
C THR A 117 -1.67 21.24 0.51
N TYR A 118 -2.97 21.49 0.29
CA TYR A 118 -3.46 21.75 -1.07
C TYR A 118 -2.74 22.95 -1.71
N ASP A 119 -2.50 24.00 -0.93
CA ASP A 119 -1.80 25.20 -1.38
C ASP A 119 -0.33 24.93 -1.76
N ASP A 120 0.34 24.01 -1.05
CA ASP A 120 1.70 23.58 -1.40
C ASP A 120 1.73 22.87 -2.76
N LEU A 121 0.68 22.13 -3.11
CA LEU A 121 0.60 21.35 -4.35
C LEU A 121 0.34 22.20 -5.58
N ILE A 122 -0.42 23.29 -5.46
CA ILE A 122 -0.71 24.22 -6.57
C ILE A 122 0.24 25.42 -6.59
N LYS A 123 1.25 25.43 -5.72
CA LYS A 123 2.19 26.53 -5.58
C LYS A 123 2.96 26.74 -6.88
N GLY A 124 2.76 27.90 -7.50
CA GLY A 124 3.40 28.27 -8.76
C GLY A 124 2.60 27.90 -10.00
N GLU A 125 1.41 27.32 -9.84
CA GLU A 125 0.44 27.15 -10.91
C GLU A 125 -0.44 28.40 -11.02
N SER A 126 -0.81 28.77 -12.24
CA SER A 126 -1.77 29.83 -12.51
C SER A 126 -2.70 29.38 -13.63
N ILE A 127 -4.00 29.63 -13.49
CA ILE A 127 -4.94 29.45 -14.60
C ILE A 127 -4.79 30.66 -15.53
N PRO A 128 -4.39 30.47 -16.81
CA PRO A 128 -4.37 31.56 -17.76
C PRO A 128 -5.78 32.15 -17.93
N ALA A 129 -5.89 33.47 -17.92
CA ALA A 129 -7.18 34.19 -17.92
C ALA A 129 -8.12 33.87 -19.10
N PHE A 130 -7.65 33.18 -20.15
CA PHE A 130 -8.50 32.74 -21.26
C PHE A 130 -9.19 31.37 -20.99
N LEU A 131 -8.87 30.72 -19.87
CA LEU A 131 -9.43 29.43 -19.43
C LEU A 131 -10.33 29.56 -18.19
N ASP A 132 -10.58 30.78 -17.71
CA ASP A 132 -11.57 31.07 -16.65
C ASP A 132 -13.02 31.03 -17.18
#